data_AF-A0A7K4H691-F1
#
_entry.id   AF-A0A7K4H691-F1
#
_cell.length_a   1.000
_cell.length_b   1.000
_cell.length_c   1.000
_cell.angle_alpha   90.00
_cell.angle_beta   90.00
_cell.angle_gamma   90.00
#
_symmetry.space_group_name_H-M   'P 1'
#
loop_
_entity.id
_entity.type
_entity.pdbx_description
1 polymer ?
#
loop_
_entity_poly.entity_id
_entity_poly.type
_entity_poly.pdbx_seq_one_letter_code
_entity_poly.pdbx_strand_id
1 'polypeptide(L)'
;MGETLGKNGINMEGLCGFPLKNEAFIHILVEDEETTRWILEDAGFEVRAVREVLVVDIGHIVGKPGTGGNLARKIGDAGVNIDLIYFAENNRIVLGVDDLEKARATLSGE
;
A
#
# COMPACT_ATOMS: atom_id res chain seq x y z
N MET A 1 9.38 14.46 -5.29
CA MET A 1 8.61 13.70 -4.29
C MET A 1 9.52 13.05 -3.28
N GLY A 2 10.23 11.97 -3.62
CA GLY A 2 11.09 11.26 -2.65
C GLY A 2 12.14 12.13 -1.95
N GLU A 3 12.87 12.98 -2.68
CA GLU A 3 13.81 13.93 -2.06
C GLU A 3 13.14 14.97 -1.16
N THR A 4 11.94 15.42 -1.51
CA THR A 4 11.14 16.36 -0.70
C THR A 4 10.78 15.72 0.63
N LEU A 5 10.30 14.48 0.61
CA LEU A 5 9.95 13.72 1.82
C LEU A 5 11.19 13.44 2.68
N GLY A 6 12.29 12.99 2.05
CA GLY A 6 13.53 12.69 2.75
C GLY A 6 14.15 13.91 3.46
N LYS A 7 14.09 15.11 2.85
CA LYS A 7 14.54 16.37 3.49
C LYS A 7 13.76 16.72 4.76
N ASN A 8 12.53 16.21 4.88
CA ASN A 8 11.64 16.43 6.01
C ASN A 8 11.57 15.22 6.95
N GLY A 9 12.45 14.22 6.78
CA GLY A 9 12.52 13.05 7.66
C GLY A 9 11.40 12.03 7.46
N ILE A 10 10.65 12.10 6.34
CA ILE A 10 9.57 11.16 6.04
C ILE A 10 10.11 10.03 5.16
N ASN A 11 10.01 8.79 5.65
CA ASN A 11 10.33 7.60 4.86
C ASN A 11 9.14 7.18 3.98
N MET A 12 9.43 6.75 2.75
CA MET A 12 8.45 6.05 1.92
C MET A 12 8.65 4.54 2.10
N GLU A 13 7.80 3.92 2.90
CA GLU A 13 7.91 2.49 3.23
C GLU A 13 7.55 1.55 2.07
N GLY A 14 6.91 2.09 1.04
CA GLY A 14 6.56 1.39 -0.17
C GLY A 14 5.98 2.35 -1.19
N LEU A 15 6.07 1.99 -2.47
CA LEU A 15 5.58 2.82 -3.57
C LEU A 15 5.09 1.94 -4.72
N CYS A 16 3.99 2.36 -5.35
CA CYS A 16 3.52 1.81 -6.61
C CYS A 16 3.15 2.95 -7.55
N GLY A 17 3.70 2.92 -8.77
CA GLY A 17 3.31 3.82 -9.85
C GLY A 17 2.53 3.08 -10.92
N PHE A 18 1.37 3.59 -11.32
CA PHE A 18 0.59 3.03 -12.42
C PHE A 18 0.09 4.11 -13.37
N PRO A 19 0.10 3.87 -14.69
CA PRO A 19 -0.42 4.82 -15.66
C PRO A 19 -1.95 4.86 -15.59
N LEU A 20 -2.52 6.06 -15.68
CA LEU A 20 -3.94 6.28 -15.91
C LEU A 20 -4.10 7.26 -17.08
N LYS A 21 -4.44 6.72 -18.26
CA LYS A 21 -4.59 7.50 -19.50
C LYS A 21 -3.35 8.37 -19.79
N ASN A 22 -3.46 9.69 -19.57
CA ASN A 22 -2.44 10.69 -19.91
C ASN A 22 -1.59 11.12 -18.70
N GLU A 23 -1.77 10.46 -17.56
CA GLU A 23 -1.09 10.76 -16.31
C GLU A 23 -0.63 9.48 -15.63
N ALA A 24 0.24 9.61 -14.64
CA ALA A 24 0.66 8.51 -13.78
C ALA A 24 0.23 8.80 -12.35
N PHE A 25 -0.36 7.79 -11.70
CA PHE A 25 -0.66 7.85 -10.28
C PHE A 25 0.47 7.17 -9.54
N ILE A 26 0.86 7.77 -8.42
CA ILE A 26 1.82 7.19 -7.50
C ILE A 26 1.13 7.05 -6.14
N HIS A 27 1.00 5.82 -5.69
CA HIS A 27 0.61 5.52 -4.31
C HIS A 27 1.89 5.31 -3.49
N ILE A 28 1.98 5.97 -2.35
CA ILE A 28 3.09 5.80 -1.39
C ILE A 28 2.53 5.34 -0.05
N LEU A 29 3.26 4.45 0.62
CA LEU A 29 3.01 4.09 2.01
C LEU A 29 3.92 4.95 2.90
N VAL A 30 3.33 5.61 3.88
CA VAL A 30 4.01 6.47 4.86
C VAL A 30 3.41 6.23 6.25
N GLU A 31 4.15 6.55 7.30
CA GLU A 31 3.70 6.44 8.69
C GLU A 31 2.82 7.63 9.13
N ASP A 32 3.06 8.81 8.56
CA ASP A 32 2.34 10.05 8.87
C ASP A 32 1.79 10.66 7.57
N GLU A 33 0.52 10.36 7.27
CA GLU A 33 -0.14 10.81 6.06
C GLU A 33 -0.49 12.31 6.09
N GLU A 34 -0.77 12.88 7.26
CA GLU A 34 -1.15 14.28 7.42
C GLU A 34 0.04 15.20 7.09
N THR A 35 1.19 14.96 7.73
CA THR A 35 2.41 15.71 7.49
C THR A 35 2.91 15.46 6.07
N THR A 36 2.88 14.21 5.60
CA THR A 36 3.28 13.89 4.21
C THR A 36 2.45 14.68 3.21
N ARG A 37 1.13 14.70 3.36
CA ARG A 37 0.24 15.43 2.46
C ARG A 37 0.60 16.90 2.41
N TRP A 38 0.73 17.54 3.58
CA TRP A 38 1.06 18.97 3.65
C TRP A 38 2.36 19.29 2.91
N ILE A 39 3.42 18.49 3.13
CA ILE A 39 4.73 18.68 2.51
C ILE A 39 4.69 18.50 0.99
N LEU A 40 3.92 17.53 0.50
CA LEU A 40 3.77 17.30 -0.93
C LEU A 40 2.99 18.42 -1.60
N GLU A 41 1.89 18.86 -1.00
CA GLU A 41 1.08 19.96 -1.53
C GLU A 41 1.87 21.28 -1.53
N ASP A 42 2.63 21.59 -0.46
CA ASP A 42 3.51 22.76 -0.38
C ASP A 42 4.62 22.74 -1.46
N ALA A 43 5.14 21.55 -1.77
CA ALA A 43 6.10 21.34 -2.85
C ALA A 43 5.50 21.29 -4.27
N GLY A 44 4.18 21.53 -4.41
CA GLY A 44 3.48 21.61 -5.69
C GLY A 44 3.03 20.26 -6.28
N PHE A 45 3.04 19.19 -5.50
CA PHE A 45 2.43 17.91 -5.90
C PHE A 45 0.93 17.91 -5.64
N GLU A 46 0.15 17.28 -6.52
CA GLU A 46 -1.28 17.05 -6.30
C GLU A 46 -1.50 15.75 -5.51
N VAL A 47 -2.03 15.85 -4.29
CA VAL A 47 -2.45 14.68 -3.49
C VAL A 47 -3.94 14.43 -3.72
N ARG A 48 -4.26 13.44 -4.56
CA ARG A 48 -5.65 13.17 -4.97
C ARG A 48 -6.49 12.43 -3.95
N ALA A 49 -5.86 11.59 -3.14
CA ALA A 49 -6.52 10.79 -2.14
C ALA A 49 -5.55 10.39 -1.04
N VAL A 50 -6.11 10.20 0.15
CA VAL A 50 -5.46 9.57 1.30
C VAL A 50 -6.41 8.45 1.73
N ARG A 51 -5.88 7.26 1.99
CA ARG A 51 -6.69 6.10 2.38
C ARG A 51 -5.93 5.23 3.36
N GLU A 52 -6.69 4.56 4.22
CA GLU A 52 -6.17 3.44 4.98
C GLU A 52 -5.94 2.23 4.07
N VAL A 53 -4.92 1.45 4.41
CA VAL A 53 -4.53 0.22 3.71
C VAL A 53 -4.18 -0.84 4.74
N LEU A 54 -4.26 -2.10 4.34
CA LEU A 54 -3.78 -3.22 5.14
C LEU A 54 -2.34 -3.52 4.76
N VAL A 55 -1.43 -3.46 5.74
CA VAL A 55 -0.02 -3.84 5.56
C VAL A 55 0.20 -5.20 6.21
N VAL A 56 0.68 -6.17 5.43
CA VAL A 56 0.83 -7.57 5.87
C VAL A 56 2.29 -7.99 5.71
N ASP A 57 2.88 -8.53 6.77
CA ASP A 57 4.18 -9.20 6.71
C ASP A 57 4.01 -10.56 6.01
N ILE A 58 4.74 -10.75 4.91
CA ILE A 58 4.70 -11.97 4.10
C ILE A 58 6.03 -12.74 4.15
N GLY A 59 6.92 -12.41 5.09
CA GLY A 59 8.26 -12.99 5.23
C GLY A 59 8.26 -14.52 5.20
N HIS A 60 7.24 -15.15 5.78
CA HIS A 60 7.07 -16.60 5.83
C HIS A 60 6.72 -17.26 4.47
N ILE A 61 6.28 -16.49 3.48
CA ILE A 61 5.87 -16.96 2.14
C ILE A 61 6.66 -16.35 0.97
N VAL A 62 7.65 -15.50 1.23
CA VAL A 62 8.49 -14.88 0.18
C VAL A 62 9.20 -15.94 -0.67
N GLY A 63 9.27 -15.69 -1.99
CA GLY A 63 10.02 -16.52 -2.94
C GLY A 63 9.38 -17.88 -3.26
N LYS A 64 8.21 -18.19 -2.70
CA LYS A 64 7.48 -19.44 -2.94
C LYS A 64 6.44 -19.23 -4.05
N PRO A 65 6.51 -19.94 -5.18
CA PRO A 65 5.52 -19.81 -6.25
C PRO A 65 4.08 -20.03 -5.76
N GLY A 66 3.16 -19.18 -6.20
CA GLY A 66 1.72 -19.29 -5.90
C GLY A 66 1.27 -18.66 -4.58
N THR A 67 2.16 -18.27 -3.67
CA THR A 67 1.75 -17.78 -2.35
C THR A 67 1.00 -16.45 -2.39
N GLY A 68 1.39 -15.52 -3.27
CA GLY A 68 0.61 -14.28 -3.48
C GLY A 68 -0.80 -14.55 -4.00
N GLY A 69 -0.98 -15.57 -4.85
CA GLY A 69 -2.30 -15.99 -5.33
C GLY A 69 -3.13 -16.65 -4.23
N ASN A 70 -2.51 -17.44 -3.35
CA ASN A 70 -3.18 -18.04 -2.20
C ASN A 70 -3.65 -16.97 -1.21
N LEU A 71 -2.82 -15.96 -0.93
CA LEU A 71 -3.17 -14.81 -0.10
C LEU A 71 -4.38 -14.06 -0.67
N ALA A 72 -4.31 -13.69 -1.96
CA ALA A 72 -5.41 -13.00 -2.64
C ALA A 72 -6.69 -13.84 -2.67
N ARG A 73 -6.58 -15.16 -2.88
CA ARG A 73 -7.73 -16.08 -2.83
C ARG A 73 -8.39 -16.09 -1.45
N LYS A 74 -7.63 -16.15 -0.37
CA LYS A 74 -8.16 -16.15 1.00
C LYS A 74 -9.04 -14.93 1.26
N ILE A 75 -8.57 -13.75 0.84
CA ILE A 75 -9.31 -12.47 0.93
C ILE A 75 -10.56 -12.52 0.04
N GLY A 76 -10.43 -12.99 -1.20
CA GLY A 76 -11.56 -13.14 -2.13
C GLY A 76 -12.63 -14.13 -1.67
N ASP A 77 -12.24 -15.25 -1.04
CA ASP A 77 -13.15 -16.25 -0.48
C ASP A 77 -13.94 -15.70 0.71
N ALA A 78 -13.40 -14.71 1.42
CA ALA A 78 -14.13 -13.93 2.42
C ALA A 78 -15.09 -12.91 1.78
N GLY A 79 -15.11 -12.76 0.45
CA GLY A 79 -15.93 -11.78 -0.25
C GLY A 79 -15.45 -10.34 -0.05
N VAL A 80 -14.13 -10.15 0.07
CA VAL A 80 -13.47 -8.84 0.12
C VAL A 80 -12.79 -8.59 -1.22
N ASN A 81 -12.97 -7.41 -1.81
CA ASN A 81 -12.33 -7.02 -3.05
C ASN A 81 -10.99 -6.32 -2.80
N ILE A 82 -9.96 -6.68 -3.56
CA ILE A 82 -8.65 -6.01 -3.54
C ILE A 82 -8.58 -5.06 -4.75
N ASP A 83 -8.43 -3.76 -4.49
CA ASP A 83 -8.36 -2.73 -5.53
C ASP A 83 -6.96 -2.11 -5.71
N LEU A 84 -6.04 -2.43 -4.79
CA LEU A 84 -4.64 -2.02 -4.82
C LEU A 84 -3.79 -3.11 -4.17
N ILE A 85 -2.69 -3.49 -4.82
CA ILE A 85 -1.74 -4.47 -4.27
C ILE A 85 -0.33 -4.18 -4.75
N TYR A 86 0.62 -4.05 -3.83
CA TYR A 86 2.05 -3.90 -4.16
C TYR A 86 2.96 -4.29 -2.98
N PHE A 87 4.23 -4.60 -3.27
CA PHE A 87 5.23 -4.89 -2.24
C PHE A 87 5.79 -3.61 -1.61
N ALA A 88 6.02 -3.66 -0.31
CA ALA A 88 6.68 -2.64 0.49
C ALA A 88 8.01 -3.18 1.06
N GLU A 89 8.80 -2.30 1.68
CA GLU A 89 10.02 -2.67 2.37
C GLU A 89 9.76 -3.74 3.45
N ASN A 90 10.80 -4.48 3.81
CA ASN A 90 10.78 -5.49 4.87
C ASN A 90 9.81 -6.66 4.61
N ASN A 91 9.72 -7.13 3.36
CA ASN A 91 8.85 -8.25 2.96
C ASN A 91 7.38 -8.01 3.36
N ARG A 92 6.90 -6.79 3.16
CA ARG A 92 5.51 -6.44 3.39
C ARG A 92 4.76 -6.33 2.08
N ILE A 93 3.45 -6.58 2.12
CA ILE A 93 2.55 -6.28 1.03
C ILE A 93 1.52 -5.26 1.51
N VAL A 94 1.24 -4.28 0.67
CA VAL A 94 0.20 -3.27 0.88
C VAL A 94 -1.02 -3.69 0.11
N LEU A 95 -2.16 -3.71 0.78
CA LEU A 95 -3.45 -4.09 0.24
C LEU A 95 -4.44 -2.95 0.44
N GLY A 96 -4.93 -2.40 -0.66
CA GLY A 96 -6.16 -1.65 -0.65
C GLY A 96 -7.34 -2.59 -0.84
N VAL A 97 -8.29 -2.52 0.09
CA VAL A 97 -9.50 -3.34 0.10
C VAL A 97 -10.74 -2.50 0.38
N ASP A 98 -11.91 -3.04 0.06
CA ASP A 98 -13.22 -2.44 0.35
C ASP A 98 -13.70 -2.65 1.79
N ASP A 99 -13.19 -3.67 2.50
CA ASP A 99 -13.46 -3.95 3.91
C ASP A 99 -12.18 -4.36 4.66
N LEU A 100 -11.55 -3.38 5.34
CA LEU A 100 -10.29 -3.56 6.06
C LEU A 100 -10.42 -4.50 7.25
N GLU A 101 -11.52 -4.42 8.00
CA GLU A 101 -11.74 -5.24 9.20
C GLU A 101 -11.91 -6.70 8.82
N LYS A 102 -12.69 -6.98 7.78
CA LYS A 102 -12.90 -8.33 7.28
C LYS A 102 -11.64 -8.92 6.64
N ALA A 103 -10.89 -8.11 5.89
CA ALA A 103 -9.58 -8.51 5.37
C ALA A 103 -8.62 -8.88 6.50
N ARG A 104 -8.51 -8.03 7.52
CA ARG A 104 -7.67 -8.25 8.70
C ARG A 104 -8.06 -9.53 9.43
N ALA A 105 -9.35 -9.73 9.69
CA ALA A 105 -9.85 -10.95 10.35
C ALA A 105 -9.50 -12.22 9.56
N THR A 106 -9.52 -12.14 8.23
CA THR A 106 -9.17 -13.25 7.33
C THR A 106 -7.68 -13.60 7.40
N LEU A 107 -6.81 -12.63 7.63
CA LEU A 107 -5.36 -12.82 7.73
C LEU A 107 -4.85 -13.03 9.17
N SER A 108 -5.70 -12.83 10.17
CA SER A 108 -5.41 -13.04 11.59
C SER A 108 -5.26 -14.53 11.90
N GLY A 109 -4.09 -15.10 11.62
CA GLY A 109 -3.78 -16.52 11.82
C GLY A 109 -2.63 -17.06 10.97
N GLU A 110 -1.95 -16.21 10.20
CA GLU A 110 -0.66 -16.49 9.55
C GLU A 110 0.53 -16.06 10.41
#